data_AF-A0A7W6UPB3-F1
#
_entry.id   AF-A0A7W6UPB3-F1
#
_cell.length_a   1.000
_cell.length_b   1.000
_cell.length_c   1.000
_cell.angle_alpha   90.00
_cell.angle_beta   90.00
_cell.angle_gamma   90.00
#
_symmetry.space_group_name_H-M   'P 1'
#
loop_
_entity.id
_entity.type
_entity.pdbx_description
1 polymer ?
#
loop_
_entity_poly.entity_id
_entity_poly.type
_entity_poly.pdbx_seq_one_letter_code
_entity_poly.pdbx_strand_id
1 'polypeptide(L)' 'MAVASHLISRMPAVASIRASVLIPLVQQIDKRSGKTDLLLASHGILRSQLKDPYAVLPMARYVALFEDARR' A
#
# COMPACT_ATOMS: atom_id res chain seq x y z
N MET A 1 4.42 0.96 -32.89
CA MET A 1 3.13 1.02 -32.18
C MET A 1 3.13 -0.08 -31.13
N ALA A 2 3.57 0.22 -29.89
CA ALA A 2 3.54 -0.76 -28.81
C ALA A 2 2.08 -0.90 -28.34
N VAL A 3 1.47 -2.03 -28.65
CA VAL A 3 0.08 -2.31 -28.27
C VAL A 3 0.05 -2.52 -26.76
N ALA A 4 -0.59 -1.61 -26.04
CA ALA A 4 -0.76 -1.66 -24.60
C ALA A 4 -1.80 -2.72 -24.17
N SER A 5 -1.72 -3.93 -24.73
CA SER A 5 -2.64 -5.03 -24.43
C SER A 5 -2.50 -5.56 -23.00
N HIS A 6 -1.45 -5.17 -22.28
CA HIS A 6 -1.22 -5.56 -20.88
C HIS A 6 -1.89 -4.61 -19.87
N LEU A 7 -2.46 -3.47 -20.30
CA LEU A 7 -3.07 -2.50 -19.39
C LEU A 7 -4.48 -2.89 -18.91
N ILE A 8 -5.10 -3.89 -19.50
CA ILE A 8 -6.32 -4.50 -18.95
C ILE A 8 -5.87 -5.47 -17.84
N SER A 9 -5.42 -4.90 -16.73
CA SER A 9 -5.29 -5.62 -15.47
C SER A 9 -6.65 -6.23 -15.18
N ARG A 10 -6.76 -7.56 -15.26
CA ARG A 10 -7.92 -8.32 -14.79
C ARG A 10 -8.35 -7.71 -13.45
N MET A 11 -9.63 -7.34 -13.30
CA MET A 11 -10.10 -6.78 -12.03
C MET A 11 -9.68 -7.76 -10.92
N PRO A 12 -8.90 -7.31 -9.92
CA PRO A 12 -8.47 -8.19 -8.87
C PRO A 12 -9.71 -8.74 -8.16
N ALA A 13 -9.69 -10.04 -7.85
CA ALA A 13 -10.81 -10.71 -7.18
C ALA A 13 -11.13 -10.11 -5.79
N VAL A 14 -10.22 -9.30 -5.25
CA VAL A 14 -10.34 -8.57 -4.00
C VAL A 14 -10.17 -7.08 -4.27
N ALA A 15 -10.99 -6.25 -3.63
CA ALA A 15 -10.84 -4.79 -3.68
C ALA A 15 -9.39 -4.40 -3.36
N SER A 16 -8.77 -3.66 -4.27
CA SER A 16 -7.33 -3.40 -4.24
C SER A 16 -7.02 -1.95 -4.59
N ILE A 17 -5.90 -1.47 -4.06
CA ILE A 17 -5.38 -0.12 -4.30
C ILE A 17 -3.94 -0.19 -4.79
N ARG A 18 -3.43 0.93 -5.30
CA ARG A 18 -2.01 1.10 -5.61
C ARG A 18 -1.23 1.48 -4.36
N ALA A 19 -0.01 0.97 -4.24
CA ALA A 19 0.91 1.31 -3.16
C ALA A 19 1.20 2.81 -3.06
N SER A 20 1.12 3.57 -4.16
CA SER A 20 1.25 5.03 -4.17
C SER A 20 0.32 5.75 -3.19
N VAL A 21 -0.87 5.19 -2.91
CA VAL A 21 -1.82 5.74 -1.94
C VAL A 21 -1.31 5.63 -0.50
N LEU A 22 -0.50 4.60 -0.21
CA LEU A 22 0.07 4.34 1.11
C LEU A 22 1.32 5.18 1.40
N ILE A 23 2.09 5.56 0.37
CA ILE A 23 3.34 6.29 0.51
C ILE A 23 3.23 7.54 1.41
N PRO A 24 2.30 8.50 1.18
CA PRO A 24 2.22 9.69 2.01
C PRO A 24 1.85 9.38 3.47
N LEU A 25 1.05 8.34 3.70
CA LEU A 25 0.69 7.90 5.05
C LEU A 25 1.88 7.30 5.78
N VAL A 26 2.65 6.43 5.14
CA VAL A 26 3.89 5.87 5.69
C VAL A 26 4.87 6.97 6.03
N GLN A 27 5.05 7.96 5.16
CA GLN A 27 5.91 9.12 5.42
C GLN A 27 5.46 9.93 6.63
N GLN A 28 4.15 10.07 6.87
CA GLN A 28 3.63 10.76 8.06
C GLN A 28 3.83 9.94 9.33
N ILE A 29 3.65 8.62 9.26
CA ILE A 29 3.91 7.72 10.39
C ILE A 29 5.40 7.74 10.75
N ASP A 30 6.31 7.67 9.76
CA ASP A 30 7.76 7.77 9.98
C ASP A 30 8.16 9.05 10.70
N LYS A 31 7.53 10.18 10.37
CA LYS A 31 7.79 11.47 11.04
C LYS A 31 7.32 11.49 12.49
N ARG A 32 6.25 10.76 12.81
CA ARG A 32 5.64 10.73 14.16
C ARG A 32 6.23 9.62 15.03
N SER A 33 6.71 8.54 14.43
CA SER A 33 7.03 7.29 15.11
C SER A 33 8.18 6.58 14.40
N GLY A 34 9.16 6.11 15.17
CA GLY A 34 10.21 5.20 14.67
C GLY A 34 9.75 3.75 14.49
N LYS A 35 8.44 3.46 14.62
CA LYS A 35 7.87 2.09 14.61
C LYS A 35 7.12 1.74 13.33
N THR A 36 7.28 2.52 12.26
CA THR A 36 6.52 2.34 11.00
C THR A 36 6.65 0.94 10.43
N ASP A 37 7.85 0.37 10.40
CA ASP A 37 8.08 -0.96 9.80
C ASP A 37 7.34 -2.06 10.59
N LEU A 38 7.25 -1.90 11.91
CA LEU A 38 6.53 -2.82 12.79
C LEU A 38 5.02 -2.70 12.58
N LEU A 39 4.51 -1.48 12.44
CA LEU A 39 3.10 -1.23 12.14
C LEU A 39 2.72 -1.79 10.75
N LEU A 40 3.52 -1.51 9.72
CA LEU A 40 3.31 -2.06 8.38
C LEU A 40 3.30 -3.59 8.39
N ALA A 41 4.27 -4.22 9.07
CA ALA A 41 4.34 -5.67 9.19
C ALA A 41 3.11 -6.26 9.90
N SER A 42 2.58 -5.57 10.91
CA SER A 42 1.36 -5.99 11.63
C SER A 42 0.12 -6.04 10.73
N HIS A 43 0.09 -5.24 9.66
CA HIS A 43 -0.95 -5.26 8.63
C HIS A 43 -0.58 -6.08 7.38
N GLY A 44 0.52 -6.84 7.43
CA GLY A 44 0.99 -7.66 6.32
C GLY A 44 1.47 -6.83 5.12
N ILE A 45 1.99 -5.63 5.35
CA ILE A 45 2.60 -4.77 4.33
C ILE A 45 4.11 -4.75 4.57
N LEU A 46 4.88 -5.15 3.57
CA LEU A 46 6.33 -4.99 3.61
C LEU A 46 6.72 -3.66 2.97
N ARG A 47 7.66 -2.94 3.59
CA ARG A 47 8.12 -1.65 3.07
C ARG A 47 8.75 -1.73 1.68
N SER A 48 9.30 -2.89 1.31
CA SER A 48 9.79 -3.17 -0.03
C SER A 48 8.69 -3.10 -1.11
N GLN A 49 7.44 -3.42 -0.76
CA GLN A 49 6.31 -3.34 -1.69
C GLN A 49 5.96 -1.88 -2.04
N LEU A 50 6.33 -0.93 -1.19
CA LEU A 50 6.10 0.50 -1.41
C LEU A 50 7.16 1.13 -2.34
N LYS A 51 8.23 0.40 -2.68
CA LYS A 51 9.23 0.85 -3.66
C LYS A 51 8.67 0.91 -5.07
N ASP A 52 7.70 0.04 -5.38
CA ASP A 52 6.92 0.11 -6.61
C ASP A 52 5.60 0.83 -6.33
N PRO A 53 5.42 2.09 -6.77
CA PRO A 53 4.19 2.85 -6.54
C PRO A 53 2.96 2.20 -7.20
N TYR A 54 3.16 1.34 -8.20
CA TYR A 54 2.09 0.64 -8.89
C TYR A 54 1.78 -0.75 -8.33
N ALA A 55 2.50 -1.20 -7.31
CA ALA A 55 2.21 -2.47 -6.65
C ALA A 55 0.75 -2.51 -6.18
N VAL A 56 0.09 -3.65 -6.41
CA VAL A 56 -1.31 -3.87 -6.04
C VAL A 56 -1.36 -4.39 -4.60
N LEU A 57 -2.09 -3.70 -3.74
CA LEU A 57 -2.27 -4.07 -2.34
C LEU A 57 -3.77 -4.27 -2.05
N PRO A 58 -4.14 -5.29 -1.25
CA PRO A 58 -5.52 -5.44 -0.80
C PRO A 58 -5.98 -4.21 -0.02
N MET A 59 -7.14 -3.66 -0.39
CA MET A 59 -7.68 -2.44 0.23
C MET A 59 -7.93 -2.61 1.73
N ALA A 60 -8.26 -3.83 2.17
CA ALA A 60 -8.43 -4.14 3.59
C ALA A 60 -7.16 -3.85 4.44
N ARG A 61 -5.96 -4.09 3.89
CA ARG A 61 -4.70 -3.80 4.59
C ARG A 61 -4.47 -2.29 4.74
N TYR A 62 -4.85 -1.52 3.73
CA TYR A 62 -4.81 -0.06 3.80
C TYR A 62 -5.77 0.49 4.86
N VAL A 63 -7.03 0.03 4.88
CA VAL A 63 -8.02 0.49 5.85
C VAL A 63 -7.54 0.19 7.27
N ALA A 64 -7.10 -1.05 7.53
CA ALA A 64 -6.61 -1.44 8.85
C ALA A 64 -5.42 -0.57 9.31
N LEU A 65 -4.43 -0.35 8.43
CA LEU A 65 -3.30 0.53 8.73
C LEU A 65 -3.73 1.97 9.01
N PHE A 66 -4.65 2.49 8.20
CA PHE A 66 -5.13 3.86 8.34
C PHE A 66 -5.84 4.07 9.68
N GLU A 67 -6.71 3.14 10.08
CA GLU A 67 -7.42 3.20 11.35
C GLU A 67 -6.47 3.10 12.56
N ASP A 68 -5.47 2.20 12.51
CA ASP A 68 -4.51 2.04 13.61
C ASP A 68 -3.55 3.22 13.69
N ALA A 69 -3.14 3.82 12.57
CA ALA A 69 -2.28 5.01 12.55
C ALA A 69 -2.95 6.28 13.11
N ARG A 70 -4.28 6.28 13.29
CA ARG A 70 -5.02 7.38 13.93
C ARG A 70 -5.07 7.27 15.46
N ARG A 71 -4.80 6.09 16.03
CA ARG A 71 -4.74 5.89 17.48
C ARG A 71 -3.43 6.44 18.05
#